data_AF-A0A9E3QC93-F1
#
_entry.id   AF-A0A9E3QC93-F1
#
_cell.length_a   1.000
_cell.length_b   1.000
_cell.length_c   1.000
_cell.angle_alpha   90.00
_cell.angle_beta   90.00
_cell.angle_gamma   90.00
#
_symmetry.space_group_name_H-M   'P 1'
#
loop_
_entity.id
_entity.type
_entity.pdbx_description
1 polymer ?
#
loop_
_entity_poly.entity_id
_entity_poly.type
_entity_poly.pdbx_seq_one_letter_code
_entity_poly.pdbx_strand_id
1 'polypeptide(L)'
;MKRLWLALRAFWRTLTDSAFAARVEPLFQQAPSGPDLRVLAVLQRDGRLIDFLQEDIDTYSDAQIGAAVRDIHRGCRKALREYVALEPVLSAPEETPVDVPADFDPAAIRLTGNVSGSPPFRGVLKHHGWRVKAAQLPALPGTKDNAAILAPAEVEIP
;
A
#
# COMPACT_ATOMS: atom_id res chain seq x y z
N MET A 1 6.63 -4.41 -40.47
CA MET A 1 5.70 -3.57 -41.25
C MET A 1 4.46 -3.11 -40.47
N LYS A 2 3.68 -3.99 -39.80
CA LYS A 2 2.43 -3.59 -39.10
C LYS A 2 2.59 -2.50 -38.02
N ARG A 3 3.68 -2.51 -37.23
CA ARG A 3 3.94 -1.52 -36.17
C ARG A 3 4.24 -0.11 -36.73
N LEU A 4 5.00 -0.01 -37.82
CA LEU A 4 5.29 1.26 -38.50
C LEU A 4 4.04 1.91 -39.07
N TRP A 5 3.19 1.11 -39.72
CA TRP A 5 1.92 1.61 -40.27
C TRP A 5 0.95 2.04 -39.17
N LEU A 6 0.88 1.30 -38.06
CA LEU A 6 0.11 1.70 -36.88
C LEU A 6 0.63 3.02 -36.28
N ALA A 7 1.95 3.19 -36.16
CA ALA A 7 2.56 4.40 -35.64
C ALA A 7 2.26 5.62 -36.53
N LEU A 8 2.38 5.48 -37.85
CA LEU A 8 2.06 6.55 -38.80
C LEU A 8 0.57 6.93 -38.74
N ARG A 9 -0.33 5.94 -38.64
CA ARG A 9 -1.76 6.18 -38.49
C ARG A 9 -2.09 6.86 -37.16
N ALA A 10 -1.43 6.47 -36.07
CA ALA A 10 -1.59 7.11 -34.77
C ALA A 10 -1.08 8.57 -34.82
N PHE A 11 0.10 8.81 -35.39
CA PHE A 11 0.68 10.16 -35.56
C PHE A 11 -0.28 11.12 -36.26
N TRP A 12 -0.77 10.74 -37.45
CA TRP A 12 -1.70 11.58 -38.20
C TRP A 12 -2.99 11.82 -37.44
N ARG A 13 -3.53 10.78 -36.80
CA ARG A 13 -4.77 10.91 -36.04
C ARG A 13 -4.60 11.80 -34.81
N THR A 14 -3.47 11.72 -34.11
CA THR A 14 -3.14 12.63 -33.00
C THR A 14 -3.07 14.09 -33.44
N LEU A 15 -2.60 14.38 -34.67
CA LEU A 15 -2.57 15.75 -35.19
C LEU A 15 -3.94 16.32 -35.58
N THR A 16 -4.86 15.47 -36.03
CA THR A 16 -6.14 15.93 -36.62
C THR A 16 -7.36 15.77 -35.70
N ASP A 17 -7.27 14.91 -34.67
CA ASP A 17 -8.38 14.55 -33.78
C ASP A 17 -7.99 14.83 -32.32
N SER A 18 -8.51 15.92 -31.76
CA SER A 18 -8.18 16.37 -30.40
C SER A 18 -8.66 15.38 -29.31
N ALA A 19 -9.77 14.67 -29.54
CA ALA A 19 -10.26 13.67 -28.60
C ALA A 19 -9.36 12.42 -28.61
N PHE A 20 -8.84 12.03 -29.77
CA PHE A 20 -7.83 10.98 -29.87
C PHE A 20 -6.51 11.40 -29.24
N ALA A 21 -6.04 12.62 -29.50
CA ALA A 21 -4.83 13.17 -28.89
C ALA A 21 -4.89 13.14 -27.36
N ALA A 22 -6.00 13.59 -26.76
CA ALA A 22 -6.21 13.59 -25.32
C ALA A 22 -6.16 12.18 -24.69
N ARG A 23 -6.48 11.14 -25.44
CA ARG A 23 -6.41 9.74 -24.99
C ARG A 23 -5.02 9.12 -25.16
N VAL A 24 -4.24 9.62 -26.11
CA VAL A 24 -2.89 9.13 -26.40
C VAL A 24 -1.84 9.80 -25.52
N GLU A 25 -2.04 11.08 -25.18
CA GLU A 25 -1.13 11.86 -24.33
C GLU A 25 -0.70 11.13 -23.04
N PRO A 26 -1.61 10.52 -22.26
CA PRO A 26 -1.23 9.83 -21.02
C PRO A 26 -0.35 8.58 -21.25
N LEU A 27 -0.34 8.02 -22.47
CA LEU A 27 0.50 6.86 -22.80
C LEU A 27 1.98 7.24 -22.94
N PHE A 28 2.28 8.53 -23.12
CA PHE A 28 3.64 9.06 -23.19
C PHE A 28 4.10 9.68 -21.86
N GLN A 29 3.20 9.83 -20.89
CA GLN A 29 3.58 10.19 -19.53
C GLN A 29 4.42 9.06 -18.94
N GLN A 30 5.59 9.39 -18.40
CA GLN A 30 6.40 8.41 -17.68
C GLN A 30 5.60 7.92 -16.48
N ALA A 31 5.64 6.60 -16.23
CA ALA A 31 5.14 6.08 -14.97
C ALA A 31 5.83 6.86 -13.84
N PRO A 32 5.09 7.31 -12.81
CA PRO A 32 5.67 8.11 -11.74
C PRO A 32 6.92 7.44 -11.19
N SER A 33 8.05 8.13 -11.27
CA SER A 33 9.31 7.66 -10.70
C SER A 33 9.29 7.95 -9.21
N GLY A 34 9.21 6.93 -8.37
CA GLY A 34 9.18 7.10 -6.91
C GLY A 34 8.56 5.91 -6.17
N PRO A 35 8.54 5.96 -4.83
CA PRO A 35 7.85 4.97 -4.03
C PRO A 35 6.34 5.02 -4.31
N ASP A 36 5.68 3.86 -4.32
CA ASP A 36 4.23 3.79 -4.43
C ASP A 36 3.60 4.12 -3.08
N LEU A 37 3.08 5.35 -2.95
CA LEU A 37 2.48 5.85 -1.71
C LEU A 37 0.96 5.62 -1.66
N ARG A 38 0.38 4.87 -2.61
CA ARG A 38 -1.08 4.72 -2.70
C ARG A 38 -1.71 4.04 -1.49
N VAL A 39 -1.01 3.08 -0.87
CA VAL A 39 -1.47 2.45 0.38
C VAL A 39 -1.55 3.47 1.51
N LEU A 40 -0.53 4.32 1.64
CA LEU A 40 -0.50 5.37 2.65
C LEU A 40 -1.60 6.41 2.42
N ALA A 41 -1.86 6.77 1.16
CA ALA A 41 -2.93 7.68 0.80
C ALA A 41 -4.33 7.17 1.15
N VAL A 42 -4.64 5.89 0.88
CA VAL A 42 -5.96 5.33 1.26
C VAL A 42 -6.13 5.19 2.76
N LEU A 43 -5.04 4.88 3.50
CA LEU A 43 -5.05 4.84 4.96
C LEU A 43 -5.28 6.23 5.56
N GLN A 44 -4.71 7.27 4.95
CA GLN A 44 -4.98 8.65 5.36
C GLN A 44 -6.42 9.06 5.04
N ARG A 45 -6.87 8.85 3.80
CA ARG A 45 -8.19 9.27 3.33
C ARG A 45 -9.32 8.64 4.15
N ASP A 46 -9.22 7.34 4.44
CA ASP A 46 -10.32 6.59 5.06
C ASP A 46 -10.16 6.44 6.58
N GLY A 47 -8.94 6.67 7.11
CA GLY A 47 -8.61 6.39 8.51
C GLY A 47 -7.87 7.50 9.24
N ARG A 48 -7.47 8.59 8.59
CA ARG A 48 -6.69 9.70 9.18
C ARG A 48 -5.39 9.23 9.85
N LEU A 49 -4.77 8.19 9.31
CA LEU A 49 -3.59 7.56 9.93
C LEU A 49 -2.42 8.53 10.08
N ILE A 50 -2.14 9.35 9.07
CA ILE A 50 -1.01 10.28 9.09
C ILE A 50 -1.29 11.37 10.12
N ASP A 51 -2.51 11.93 10.15
CA ASP A 51 -2.90 12.93 11.16
C ASP A 51 -2.68 12.38 12.56
N PHE A 52 -3.14 11.14 12.81
CA PHE A 52 -2.99 10.49 14.11
C PHE A 52 -1.53 10.29 14.53
N LEU A 53 -0.66 9.86 13.61
CA LEU A 53 0.75 9.61 13.91
C LEU A 53 1.58 10.89 14.05
N GLN A 54 1.12 12.00 13.48
CA GLN A 54 1.78 13.31 13.59
C GLN A 54 1.27 14.14 14.78
N GLU A 55 0.17 13.74 15.39
CA GLU A 55 -0.34 14.36 16.62
C GLU A 55 0.55 14.02 17.81
N ASP A 56 0.89 15.02 18.61
CA ASP A 56 1.57 14.82 19.89
C ASP A 56 0.55 14.38 20.95
N ILE A 57 0.56 13.09 21.29
CA ILE A 57 -0.43 12.51 22.20
C ILE A 57 0.01 12.52 23.68
N ASP A 58 1.23 12.97 24.01
CA ASP A 58 1.82 12.80 25.35
C ASP A 58 1.01 13.48 26.46
N THR A 59 0.27 14.54 26.12
CA THR A 59 -0.54 15.31 27.09
C THR A 59 -1.99 14.81 27.22
N TYR A 60 -2.41 13.86 26.40
CA TYR A 60 -3.77 13.34 26.41
C TYR A 60 -3.92 12.20 27.42
N SER A 61 -5.07 12.16 28.09
CA SER A 61 -5.43 11.01 28.91
C SER A 61 -5.85 9.80 28.06
N ASP A 62 -5.72 8.60 28.61
CA ASP A 62 -6.21 7.35 27.99
C ASP A 62 -7.67 7.43 27.53
N ALA A 63 -8.51 8.16 28.29
CA ALA A 63 -9.90 8.36 27.93
C ALA A 63 -10.07 9.20 26.66
N GLN A 64 -9.27 10.27 26.51
CA GLN A 64 -9.27 11.12 25.32
C GLN A 64 -8.71 10.37 24.10
N ILE A 65 -7.59 9.67 24.27
CA ILE A 65 -6.99 8.83 23.22
C ILE A 65 -8.00 7.77 22.80
N GLY A 66 -8.60 7.06 23.76
CA GLY A 66 -9.59 6.02 23.52
C GLY A 66 -10.85 6.52 22.81
N ALA A 67 -11.25 7.77 23.04
CA ALA A 67 -12.39 8.39 22.35
C ALA A 67 -12.09 8.60 20.85
N ALA A 68 -10.91 9.08 20.49
CA ALA A 68 -10.55 9.38 19.10
C ALA A 68 -10.03 8.16 18.30
N VAL A 69 -9.22 7.30 18.92
CA VAL A 69 -8.48 6.24 18.20
C VAL A 69 -9.39 5.15 17.63
N ARG A 70 -10.59 4.95 18.21
CA ARG A 70 -11.51 3.90 17.77
C ARG A 70 -11.97 4.09 16.33
N ASP A 71 -12.24 5.34 15.93
CA ASP A 71 -12.70 5.64 14.58
C ASP A 71 -11.55 5.62 13.58
N ILE A 72 -10.37 6.13 13.97
CA ILE A 72 -9.12 6.00 13.20
C ILE A 72 -8.80 4.53 12.91
N HIS A 73 -8.81 3.69 13.95
CA HIS A 73 -8.59 2.25 13.82
C HIS A 73 -9.65 1.59 12.93
N ARG A 74 -10.94 1.93 13.10
CA ARG A 74 -12.03 1.40 12.27
C ARG A 74 -11.83 1.76 10.80
N GLY A 75 -11.47 3.01 10.51
CA GLY A 75 -11.19 3.53 9.17
C GLY A 75 -9.99 2.83 8.52
N CYS A 76 -8.84 2.78 9.20
CA CYS A 76 -7.65 2.09 8.71
C CYS A 76 -7.92 0.60 8.44
N ARG A 77 -8.60 -0.09 9.37
CA ARG A 77 -8.96 -1.50 9.22
C ARG A 77 -9.94 -1.73 8.05
N LYS A 78 -10.84 -0.79 7.79
CA LYS A 78 -11.72 -0.84 6.61
C LYS A 78 -10.89 -0.67 5.34
N ALA A 79 -10.04 0.34 5.26
CA ALA A 79 -9.19 0.62 4.10
C ALA A 79 -8.31 -0.58 3.72
N LEU A 80 -7.65 -1.21 4.70
CA LEU A 80 -6.87 -2.43 4.44
C LEU A 80 -7.76 -3.54 3.86
N ARG A 81 -8.91 -3.84 4.47
CA ARG A 81 -9.79 -4.91 3.96
C ARG A 81 -10.35 -4.63 2.55
N GLU A 82 -10.56 -3.36 2.22
CA GLU A 82 -11.11 -2.95 0.94
C GLU A 82 -10.05 -2.97 -0.18
N TYR A 83 -8.83 -2.52 0.12
CA TYR A 83 -7.81 -2.28 -0.91
C TYR A 83 -6.59 -3.20 -0.85
N VAL A 84 -6.30 -3.81 0.30
CA VAL A 84 -5.10 -4.64 0.54
C VAL A 84 -5.46 -5.86 1.38
N ALA A 85 -5.85 -6.96 0.73
CA ALA A 85 -6.13 -8.22 1.41
C ALA A 85 -4.84 -8.80 1.99
N LEU A 86 -4.74 -8.83 3.32
CA LEU A 86 -3.62 -9.40 4.06
C LEU A 86 -3.95 -10.80 4.57
N GLU A 87 -2.95 -11.68 4.59
CA GLU A 87 -3.05 -13.01 5.20
C GLU A 87 -1.76 -13.37 5.95
N PRO A 88 -1.82 -14.30 6.92
CA PRO A 88 -0.65 -14.74 7.66
C PRO A 88 0.40 -15.38 6.74
N VAL A 89 1.68 -15.15 7.04
CA VAL A 89 2.77 -15.88 6.37
C VAL A 89 2.75 -17.35 6.77
N LEU A 90 2.58 -17.62 8.07
CA LEU A 90 2.38 -18.94 8.66
C LEU A 90 0.99 -19.00 9.30
N SER A 91 0.14 -19.95 8.89
CA SER A 91 -1.25 -20.02 9.35
C SER A 91 -1.44 -20.62 10.75
N ALA A 92 -0.35 -21.04 11.42
CA ALA A 92 -0.42 -21.54 12.78
C ALA A 92 -0.73 -20.40 13.78
N PRO A 93 -1.40 -20.68 14.90
CA PRO A 93 -1.59 -19.67 15.94
C PRO A 93 -0.26 -19.23 16.54
N GLU A 94 -0.18 -17.99 17.00
CA GLU A 94 0.95 -17.53 17.80
C GLU A 94 1.07 -18.35 19.08
N GLU A 95 2.30 -18.45 19.59
CA GLU A 95 2.68 -19.26 20.75
C GLU A 95 2.52 -20.78 20.55
N THR A 96 2.42 -21.26 19.30
CA THR A 96 2.38 -22.69 18.99
C THR A 96 3.68 -23.20 18.35
N PRO A 97 4.02 -24.49 18.52
CA PRO A 97 5.17 -25.09 17.85
C PRO A 97 4.97 -25.13 16.32
N VAL A 98 6.01 -24.74 15.58
CA VAL A 98 6.06 -24.80 14.12
C VAL A 98 7.39 -25.39 13.64
N ASP A 99 7.34 -26.11 12.53
CA ASP A 99 8.52 -26.59 11.82
C ASP A 99 8.89 -25.59 10.72
N VAL A 100 10.18 -25.27 10.60
CA VAL A 100 10.74 -24.42 9.56
C VAL A 100 11.58 -25.29 8.63
N PRO A 101 11.19 -25.42 7.35
CA PRO A 101 11.86 -26.33 6.42
C PRO A 101 13.26 -25.83 6.04
N ALA A 102 14.07 -26.70 5.43
CA ALA A 102 15.45 -26.37 5.07
C ALA A 102 15.60 -25.30 3.98
N ASP A 103 14.61 -25.19 3.12
CA ASP A 103 14.51 -24.28 1.98
C ASP A 103 13.61 -23.06 2.27
N PHE A 104 13.42 -22.70 3.54
CA PHE A 104 12.58 -21.56 3.91
C PHE A 104 13.09 -20.24 3.31
N ASP A 105 12.17 -19.35 2.96
CA ASP A 105 12.49 -17.99 2.50
C ASP A 105 12.84 -17.07 3.68
N PRO A 106 14.07 -16.55 3.78
CA PRO A 106 14.48 -15.63 4.86
C PRO A 106 13.73 -14.29 4.84
N ALA A 107 13.13 -13.89 3.71
CA ALA A 107 12.27 -12.71 3.64
C ALA A 107 10.88 -12.97 4.25
N ALA A 108 10.44 -14.23 4.29
CA ALA A 108 9.16 -14.64 4.86
C ALA A 108 9.28 -15.04 6.34
N ILE A 109 10.34 -15.75 6.71
CA ILE A 109 10.50 -16.30 8.07
C ILE A 109 11.82 -15.80 8.66
N ARG A 110 11.71 -15.01 9.72
CA ARG A 110 12.87 -14.58 10.53
C ARG A 110 13.03 -15.49 11.74
N LEU A 111 14.18 -16.15 11.83
CA LEU A 111 14.56 -16.92 13.01
C LEU A 111 15.06 -15.97 14.11
N THR A 112 14.65 -16.21 15.36
CA THR A 112 15.05 -15.41 16.53
C THR A 112 15.44 -16.32 17.70
N GLY A 113 16.23 -15.80 18.65
CA GLY A 113 16.77 -16.56 19.78
C GLY A 113 18.11 -17.22 19.48
N ASN A 114 18.38 -18.36 20.11
CA ASN A 114 19.63 -19.11 19.94
C ASN A 114 19.59 -19.94 18.66
N VAL A 115 19.75 -19.28 17.52
CA VAL A 115 19.80 -19.92 16.20
C VAL A 115 21.18 -20.55 16.00
N SER A 116 21.29 -21.84 16.28
CA SER A 116 22.51 -22.63 16.06
C SER A 116 22.19 -23.91 15.29
N GLY A 117 23.12 -24.36 14.45
CA GLY A 117 22.95 -25.55 13.61
C GLY A 117 22.49 -25.21 12.19
N SER A 118 22.13 -26.25 11.45
CA SER A 118 21.60 -26.15 10.09
C SER A 118 20.13 -26.56 10.07
N PRO A 119 19.31 -25.97 9.19
CA PRO A 119 17.90 -26.32 9.12
C PRO A 119 17.73 -27.79 8.66
N PRO A 120 16.53 -28.40 8.84
CA PRO A 120 15.28 -27.80 9.31
C PRO A 120 15.32 -27.40 10.80
N PHE A 121 14.57 -26.36 11.14
CA PHE A 121 14.44 -25.90 12.53
C PHE A 121 13.06 -26.23 13.08
N ARG A 122 12.96 -26.30 14.40
CA ARG A 122 11.69 -26.33 15.12
C ARG A 122 11.68 -25.24 16.17
N GLY A 123 10.60 -24.47 16.22
CA GLY A 123 10.49 -23.31 17.10
C GLY A 123 9.05 -23.05 17.53
N VAL A 124 8.85 -21.97 18.28
CA VAL A 124 7.53 -21.47 18.65
C VAL A 124 7.24 -20.23 17.80
N LEU A 125 6.09 -20.21 17.14
CA LEU A 125 5.69 -19.07 16.31
C LEU A 125 5.37 -17.86 17.19
N LYS A 126 6.24 -16.85 17.20
CA LYS A 126 6.03 -15.64 18.00
C LYS A 126 5.14 -14.60 17.32
N HIS A 127 5.22 -14.50 16.01
CA HIS A 127 4.36 -13.66 15.21
C HIS A 127 4.17 -14.31 13.84
N HIS A 128 2.92 -14.44 13.40
CA HIS A 128 2.57 -15.17 12.18
C HIS A 128 3.02 -14.47 10.89
N GLY A 129 3.39 -13.19 10.97
CA GLY A 129 3.80 -12.37 9.85
C GLY A 129 2.62 -12.01 8.94
N TRP A 130 2.76 -11.00 8.09
CA TRP A 130 1.72 -10.61 7.15
C TRP A 130 2.26 -10.62 5.73
N ARG A 131 1.49 -11.19 4.80
CA ARG A 131 1.72 -11.07 3.36
C ARG A 131 0.50 -10.48 2.67
N VAL A 132 0.74 -9.79 1.56
CA VAL A 132 -0.33 -9.31 0.68
C VAL A 132 -0.80 -10.50 -0.18
N LYS A 133 -2.08 -10.83 -0.05
CA LYS A 133 -2.77 -11.80 -0.91
C LYS A 133 -3.25 -11.16 -2.21
N ALA A 134 -3.82 -9.96 -2.09
CA ALA A 134 -4.31 -9.18 -3.22
C ALA A 134 -4.28 -7.69 -2.87
N ALA A 135 -4.02 -6.84 -3.86
CA ALA A 135 -4.10 -5.39 -3.70
C ALA A 135 -4.82 -4.79 -4.90
N GLN A 136 -5.82 -3.96 -4.63
CA GLN A 136 -6.57 -3.22 -5.63
C GLN A 136 -6.76 -1.80 -5.14
N LEU A 137 -5.81 -0.94 -5.50
CA LEU A 137 -5.77 0.44 -5.04
C LEU A 137 -6.54 1.35 -6.02
N PRO A 138 -7.31 2.32 -5.52
CA PRO A 138 -7.98 3.28 -6.39
C PRO A 138 -6.95 4.12 -7.15
N ALA A 139 -7.34 4.60 -8.33
CA ALA A 139 -6.62 5.70 -8.97
C ALA A 139 -6.79 6.95 -8.09
N LEU A 140 -5.70 7.49 -7.57
CA LEU A 140 -5.77 8.69 -6.74
C LEU A 140 -5.96 9.92 -7.63
N PRO A 141 -6.94 10.79 -7.32
CA PRO A 141 -7.14 12.05 -8.04
C PRO A 141 -5.90 12.93 -7.86
N GLY A 142 -5.35 13.47 -8.95
CA GLY A 142 -4.19 14.38 -8.93
C GLY A 142 -2.90 13.85 -9.57
N THR A 143 -2.89 12.61 -10.09
CA THR A 143 -1.72 12.02 -10.77
C THR A 143 -1.51 12.51 -12.20
N LYS A 144 -1.74 13.81 -12.47
CA LYS A 144 -1.15 14.39 -13.68
C LYS A 144 0.33 14.71 -13.48
N ASP A 145 0.78 15.09 -12.28
CA ASP A 145 2.21 15.41 -12.06
C ASP A 145 2.75 15.25 -10.63
N ASN A 146 1.95 14.85 -9.62
CA ASN A 146 2.47 14.84 -8.24
C ASN A 146 2.02 13.63 -7.41
N ALA A 147 2.72 12.51 -7.61
CA ALA A 147 2.55 11.28 -6.80
C ALA A 147 2.94 11.46 -5.31
N ALA A 148 3.39 12.65 -4.91
CA ALA A 148 3.78 12.98 -3.53
C ALA A 148 2.64 13.53 -2.65
N ILE A 149 1.48 13.88 -3.22
CA ILE A 149 0.35 14.42 -2.44
C ILE A 149 -0.52 13.26 -1.94
N LEU A 150 -0.57 13.06 -0.62
CA LEU A 150 -1.31 11.97 0.03
C LEU A 150 -2.75 12.37 0.41
N ALA A 151 -2.94 13.65 0.75
CA ALA A 151 -4.23 14.26 1.02
C ALA A 151 -4.18 15.73 0.57
N PRO A 152 -5.24 16.27 -0.05
CA PRO A 152 -5.30 17.69 -0.39
C PRO A 152 -5.41 18.53 0.88
N ALA A 153 -4.87 19.76 0.83
CA ALA A 153 -5.22 20.78 1.80
C ALA A 153 -6.66 21.26 1.54
N GLU A 154 -7.44 21.40 2.60
CA GLU A 154 -8.81 21.94 2.53
C GLU A 154 -8.79 23.42 2.94
N VAL A 155 -9.31 24.29 2.06
CA VAL A 155 -9.37 25.74 2.28
C VAL A 155 -10.81 26.20 2.09
N GLU A 156 -11.41 26.72 3.15
CA GLU A 156 -12.74 27.34 3.10
C GLU A 156 -12.62 28.76 2.51
N ILE A 157 -13.45 29.07 1.51
CA ILE A 157 -13.53 30.40 0.90
C ILE A 157 -14.78 31.11 1.46
N PRO A 158 -14.63 32.32 2.01
CA PRO A 158 -15.75 33.09 2.58
C PRO A 158 -16.71 33.64 1.53
#